data_AF-A0A9N9QS85-F1
#
_entry.id   AF-A0A9N9QS85-F1
#
_cell.length_a   1.000
_cell.length_b   1.000
_cell.length_c   1.000
_cell.angle_alpha   90.00
_cell.angle_beta   90.00
_cell.angle_gamma   90.00
#
_symmetry.space_group_name_H-M   'P 1'
#
loop_
_entity.id
_entity.type
_entity.pdbx_description
1 polymer ?
#
loop_
_entity_poly.entity_id
_entity_poly.type
_entity_poly.pdbx_seq_one_letter_code
_entity_poly.pdbx_strand_id
1 'polypeptide(L)'
;MESSTSTTEPPKERYSKEFRVKAGLFLAAVSGVAAVGGFGATLIAAKKQDPKYFGKGFIPTREIPETGAGLALRALGWGTLYAFTGCGVLFYAIWKVSGAQNLDEFRIKMGQILPSIPKNNPPQGRTEFSGMNDLLEYLSEKKEPKDKR
;
A
#
# COMPACT_ATOMS: atom_id res chain seq x y z
N MET A 1 13.84 43.56 -1.84
CA MET A 1 13.18 43.05 -3.06
C MET A 1 13.64 41.62 -3.23
N GLU A 2 13.04 40.71 -2.47
CA GLU A 2 11.97 39.80 -2.95
C GLU A 2 12.50 38.84 -4.01
N SER A 3 12.75 37.58 -3.64
CA SER A 3 11.76 36.49 -3.71
C SER A 3 11.40 36.21 -5.17
N SER A 4 11.88 35.12 -5.77
CA SER A 4 11.17 33.85 -5.61
C SER A 4 12.09 32.68 -5.93
N THR A 5 12.19 31.78 -4.95
CA THR A 5 12.55 30.37 -5.13
C THR A 5 11.60 29.73 -6.14
N SER A 6 12.08 29.41 -7.33
CA SER A 6 11.40 28.49 -8.23
C SER A 6 11.46 27.09 -7.62
N THR A 7 10.37 26.69 -6.99
CA THR A 7 10.06 25.28 -6.76
C THR A 7 10.02 24.61 -8.13
N THR A 8 11.12 23.96 -8.49
CA THR A 8 11.20 23.06 -9.64
C THR A 8 10.30 21.87 -9.36
N GLU A 9 9.02 22.00 -9.67
CA GLU A 9 8.16 20.85 -9.88
C GLU A 9 8.82 20.01 -10.99
N PRO A 10 9.02 18.69 -10.81
CA PRO A 10 9.60 17.90 -11.87
C PRO A 10 8.69 17.98 -13.10
N PRO A 11 9.25 18.08 -14.31
CA PRO A 11 8.45 18.17 -15.52
C PRO A 11 7.54 16.94 -15.55
N LYS A 12 6.23 17.14 -15.66
CA LYS A 12 5.26 16.08 -15.95
C LYS A 12 5.50 15.61 -17.39
N GLU A 13 6.62 14.93 -17.58
CA GLU A 13 7.01 14.33 -18.83
C GLU A 13 5.91 13.34 -19.18
N ARG A 14 5.35 13.48 -20.39
CA ARG A 14 4.35 12.56 -20.93
C ARG A 14 5.01 11.20 -21.13
N TYR A 15 5.16 10.46 -20.03
CA TYR A 15 5.62 9.10 -19.99
C TYR A 15 4.80 8.34 -21.04
N SER A 16 5.46 7.91 -22.12
CA SER A 16 4.77 7.38 -23.29
C SER A 16 3.94 6.17 -22.86
N LYS A 17 2.74 6.00 -23.44
CA LYS A 17 1.87 4.87 -23.10
C LYS A 17 2.61 3.53 -23.21
N GLU A 18 3.53 3.44 -24.17
CA GLU A 18 4.41 2.29 -24.39
C GLU A 18 5.34 2.03 -23.22
N PHE A 19 5.96 3.07 -22.66
CA PHE A 19 6.79 2.93 -21.47
C PHE A 19 5.93 2.46 -20.28
N ARG A 20 4.61 2.81 -20.22
CA ARG A 20 3.74 2.44 -19.06
C ARG A 20 3.37 0.99 -19.14
N VAL A 21 3.09 0.54 -20.36
CA VAL A 21 2.84 -0.86 -20.66
C VAL A 21 4.08 -1.69 -20.39
N LYS A 22 5.27 -1.25 -20.84
CA LYS A 22 6.54 -1.96 -20.58
C LYS A 22 6.87 -2.04 -19.08
N ALA A 23 6.77 -0.94 -18.36
CA ALA A 23 7.01 -0.92 -16.91
C ALA A 23 5.96 -1.72 -16.13
N GLY A 24 4.69 -1.66 -16.54
CA GLY A 24 3.61 -2.45 -15.95
C GLY A 24 3.81 -3.96 -16.14
N LEU A 25 4.19 -4.39 -17.34
CA LEU A 25 4.54 -5.79 -17.63
C LEU A 25 5.72 -6.27 -16.79
N PHE A 26 6.77 -5.45 -16.70
CA PHE A 26 7.94 -5.76 -15.88
C PHE A 26 7.58 -5.90 -14.40
N LEU A 27 6.82 -4.94 -13.86
CA LEU A 27 6.39 -4.97 -12.47
C LEU A 27 5.46 -6.16 -12.17
N ALA A 28 4.55 -6.48 -13.09
CA ALA A 28 3.67 -7.65 -12.96
C ALA A 28 4.48 -8.95 -12.98
N ALA A 29 5.48 -9.05 -13.85
CA ALA A 29 6.36 -10.22 -13.91
C ALA A 29 7.16 -10.39 -12.61
N VAL A 30 7.84 -9.35 -12.13
CA VAL A 30 8.63 -9.45 -10.88
C VAL A 30 7.74 -9.71 -9.67
N SER A 31 6.55 -9.09 -9.61
CA SER A 31 5.59 -9.33 -8.53
C SER A 31 5.01 -10.75 -8.60
N GLY A 32 4.75 -11.28 -9.79
CA GLY A 32 4.30 -12.65 -10.00
C GLY A 32 5.34 -13.67 -9.54
N VAL A 33 6.61 -13.47 -9.92
CA VAL A 33 7.72 -14.31 -9.45
C VAL A 33 7.88 -14.23 -7.94
N ALA A 34 7.77 -13.03 -7.34
CA ALA A 34 7.85 -12.86 -5.89
C ALA A 34 6.68 -13.54 -5.15
N ALA A 35 5.46 -13.45 -5.68
CA ALA A 35 4.28 -14.10 -5.10
C ALA A 35 4.39 -15.63 -5.14
N VAL A 36 4.79 -16.20 -6.28
CA VAL A 36 4.99 -17.65 -6.42
C VAL A 36 6.17 -18.12 -5.55
N GLY A 37 7.26 -17.36 -5.52
CA GLY A 37 8.42 -17.68 -4.69
C GLY A 37 8.11 -17.61 -3.19
N GLY A 38 7.45 -16.54 -2.73
CA GLY A 38 7.08 -16.36 -1.32
C GLY A 38 6.04 -17.39 -0.86
N PHE A 39 4.96 -17.57 -1.63
CA PHE A 39 3.92 -18.56 -1.31
C PHE A 39 4.45 -20.00 -1.42
N GLY A 40 5.31 -20.28 -2.40
CA GLY A 40 5.97 -21.58 -2.50
C GLY A 40 6.89 -21.85 -1.32
N ALA A 41 7.66 -20.86 -0.88
CA ALA A 41 8.54 -20.99 0.28
C ALA A 41 7.75 -21.25 1.57
N THR A 42 6.61 -20.59 1.78
CA THR A 42 5.74 -20.86 2.94
C THR A 42 5.13 -22.26 2.89
N LEU A 43 4.70 -22.75 1.72
CA LEU A 43 4.22 -24.13 1.56
C LEU A 43 5.31 -25.15 1.86
N ILE A 44 6.54 -24.92 1.40
CA ILE A 44 7.69 -25.81 1.66
C ILE A 44 8.05 -25.80 3.15
N ALA A 45 8.06 -24.62 3.79
CA ALA A 45 8.32 -24.49 5.23
C ALA A 45 7.26 -25.24 6.04
N ALA A 46 5.98 -25.07 5.72
CA ALA A 46 4.87 -25.81 6.35
C ALA A 46 5.00 -27.33 6.12
N LYS A 47 5.40 -27.76 4.92
CA LYS A 47 5.64 -29.18 4.60
C LYS A 47 6.83 -29.77 5.35
N LYS A 48 7.86 -28.98 5.66
CA LYS A 48 9.01 -29.41 6.49
C LYS A 48 8.63 -29.55 7.96
N GLN A 49 7.73 -28.71 8.45
CA GLN A 49 7.26 -28.75 9.83
C GLN A 49 6.39 -29.98 10.10
N ASP A 50 5.49 -30.34 9.18
CA ASP A 50 4.56 -31.47 9.35
C ASP A 50 4.46 -32.43 8.13
N PRO A 51 5.52 -33.14 7.76
CA PRO A 51 5.54 -33.97 6.54
C PRO A 51 4.50 -35.11 6.55
N LYS A 52 4.19 -35.69 7.73
CA LYS A 52 3.28 -36.84 7.88
C LYS A 52 1.80 -36.45 7.74
N TYR A 53 1.42 -35.25 8.14
CA TYR A 53 0.04 -34.77 8.13
C TYR A 53 -0.25 -33.86 6.92
N PHE A 54 0.75 -33.14 6.41
CA PHE A 54 0.61 -32.27 5.24
C PHE A 54 0.24 -33.04 3.96
N GLY A 55 0.85 -34.21 3.72
CA GLY A 55 0.52 -35.07 2.58
C GLY A 55 -0.91 -35.62 2.64
N LYS A 56 -1.39 -36.01 3.83
CA LYS A 56 -2.78 -36.43 4.05
C LYS A 56 -3.78 -35.29 3.85
N GLY A 57 -3.35 -34.07 4.13
CA GLY A 57 -4.11 -32.85 3.85
C GLY A 57 -4.20 -32.47 2.37
N PHE A 58 -3.46 -33.15 1.47
CA PHE A 58 -3.50 -32.93 0.01
C PHE A 58 -4.06 -34.12 -0.78
N ILE A 59 -3.86 -35.36 -0.31
CA ILE A 59 -4.32 -36.59 -0.99
C ILE A 59 -5.79 -36.88 -0.65
N PRO A 60 -6.73 -36.80 -1.61
CA PRO A 60 -8.13 -37.13 -1.36
C PRO A 60 -8.25 -38.60 -0.97
N THR A 61 -8.86 -38.86 0.18
CA THR A 61 -9.07 -40.22 0.70
C THR A 61 -10.51 -40.63 0.43
N ARG A 62 -10.76 -41.93 0.24
CA ARG A 62 -12.08 -42.49 -0.12
C ARG A 62 -13.21 -42.14 0.86
N GLU A 63 -12.85 -41.73 2.07
CA GLU A 63 -13.76 -41.37 3.17
C GLU A 63 -14.02 -39.86 3.22
N ILE A 64 -13.11 -39.03 2.67
CA ILE A 64 -13.21 -37.58 2.60
C ILE A 64 -12.73 -37.14 1.21
N PRO A 65 -13.66 -36.95 0.24
CA PRO A 65 -13.31 -36.67 -1.15
C PRO A 65 -12.56 -35.34 -1.33
N GLU A 66 -12.71 -34.41 -0.37
CA GLU A 66 -12.05 -33.11 -0.37
C GLU A 66 -11.06 -33.01 0.79
N THR A 67 -9.78 -32.78 0.48
CA THR A 67 -8.77 -32.64 1.52
C THR A 67 -8.80 -31.26 2.16
N GLY A 68 -8.51 -31.15 3.46
CA GLY A 68 -8.57 -29.88 4.19
C GLY A 68 -7.70 -28.77 3.57
N ALA A 69 -6.54 -29.12 3.01
CA ALA A 69 -5.70 -28.14 2.29
C ALA A 69 -6.27 -27.80 0.91
N GLY A 70 -6.87 -28.77 0.20
CA GLY A 70 -7.56 -28.52 -1.08
C GLY A 70 -8.77 -27.59 -0.93
N LEU A 71 -9.54 -27.78 0.14
CA LEU A 71 -10.67 -26.92 0.49
C LEU A 71 -10.19 -25.49 0.83
N ALA A 72 -9.12 -25.38 1.64
CA ALA A 72 -8.55 -24.10 2.03
C ALA A 72 -7.94 -23.34 0.84
N LEU A 73 -7.25 -24.04 -0.07
CA LEU A 73 -6.66 -23.43 -1.27
C LEU A 73 -7.75 -22.92 -2.23
N ARG A 74 -8.84 -23.68 -2.42
CA ARG A 74 -9.99 -23.18 -3.20
C ARG A 74 -10.66 -22.00 -2.50
N ALA A 75 -10.90 -22.07 -1.20
CA ALA A 75 -11.48 -20.96 -0.45
C ALA A 75 -10.61 -19.70 -0.52
N LEU A 76 -9.29 -19.84 -0.39
CA LEU A 76 -8.33 -18.75 -0.53
C LEU A 76 -8.29 -18.20 -1.96
N GLY A 77 -8.34 -19.06 -2.97
CA GLY A 77 -8.39 -18.68 -4.38
C GLY A 77 -9.66 -17.88 -4.71
N TRP A 78 -10.84 -18.41 -4.38
CA TRP A 78 -12.10 -17.71 -4.62
C TRP A 78 -12.22 -16.44 -3.76
N GLY A 79 -11.70 -16.46 -2.53
CA GLY A 79 -11.67 -15.31 -1.63
C GLY A 79 -10.80 -14.17 -2.15
N THR A 80 -9.59 -14.45 -2.64
CA THR A 80 -8.72 -13.42 -3.25
C THR A 80 -9.33 -12.84 -4.53
N LEU A 81 -9.96 -13.68 -5.36
CA LEU A 81 -10.68 -13.23 -6.56
C LEU A 81 -11.86 -12.31 -6.21
N TYR A 82 -12.65 -12.68 -5.20
CA TYR A 82 -13.76 -11.86 -4.70
C TYR A 82 -13.27 -10.58 -4.03
N ALA A 83 -12.15 -10.61 -3.30
CA ALA A 83 -11.58 -9.42 -2.68
C ALA A 83 -11.13 -8.41 -3.74
N PHE A 84 -10.41 -8.85 -4.78
CA PHE A 84 -9.99 -7.98 -5.87
C PHE A 84 -11.17 -7.45 -6.67
N THR A 85 -12.13 -8.32 -7.00
CA THR A 85 -13.32 -7.94 -7.77
C THR A 85 -14.22 -7.02 -6.95
N GLY A 86 -14.47 -7.32 -5.68
CA GLY A 86 -15.30 -6.54 -4.77
C GLY A 86 -14.70 -5.17 -4.47
N CYS A 87 -13.40 -5.10 -4.17
CA CYS A 87 -12.71 -3.82 -4.04
C CYS A 87 -12.77 -3.04 -5.36
N GLY A 88 -12.49 -3.68 -6.50
CA GLY A 88 -12.56 -3.04 -7.81
C GLY A 88 -13.94 -2.46 -8.12
N VAL A 89 -15.00 -3.22 -7.85
CA VAL A 89 -16.39 -2.78 -8.04
C VAL A 89 -16.78 -1.69 -7.04
N LEU A 90 -16.37 -1.77 -5.78
CA LEU A 90 -16.63 -0.72 -4.78
C LEU A 90 -15.94 0.59 -5.15
N PHE A 91 -14.66 0.55 -5.52
CA PHE A 91 -13.93 1.73 -5.98
C PHE A 91 -14.50 2.28 -7.28
N TYR A 92 -14.90 1.40 -8.22
CA TYR A 92 -15.57 1.82 -9.44
C TYR A 92 -16.96 2.42 -9.18
N ALA A 93 -17.72 1.88 -8.22
CA ALA A 93 -19.01 2.42 -7.82
C ALA A 93 -18.85 3.79 -7.16
N ILE A 94 -17.87 3.97 -6.27
CA ILE A 94 -17.51 5.26 -5.70
C ILE A 94 -17.10 6.23 -6.82
N TRP A 95 -16.32 5.79 -7.80
CA TRP A 95 -15.97 6.61 -8.96
C TRP A 95 -17.20 6.99 -9.80
N LYS A 96 -18.10 6.04 -10.06
CA LYS A 96 -19.35 6.26 -10.81
C LYS A 96 -20.34 7.18 -10.10
N VAL A 97 -20.45 7.06 -8.78
CA VAL A 97 -21.32 7.90 -7.94
C VAL A 97 -20.70 9.28 -7.71
N SER A 98 -19.37 9.37 -7.65
CA SER A 98 -18.66 10.63 -7.44
C SER A 98 -18.77 11.59 -8.63
N GLY A 99 -19.10 11.13 -9.84
CA GLY A 99 -19.24 11.97 -11.04
C GLY A 99 -17.97 12.72 -11.48
N ALA A 100 -16.85 12.52 -10.78
CA ALA A 100 -15.57 13.14 -11.09
C ALA A 100 -14.95 12.42 -12.29
N GLN A 101 -14.82 13.14 -13.41
CA GLN A 101 -14.19 12.59 -14.61
C GLN A 101 -12.68 12.42 -14.43
N ASN A 102 -12.08 13.00 -13.37
CA ASN A 102 -10.66 12.96 -13.06
C ASN A 102 -10.39 12.85 -11.55
N LEU A 103 -9.30 12.16 -11.18
CA LEU A 103 -8.82 12.03 -9.79
C LEU A 103 -8.57 13.39 -9.12
N ASP A 104 -8.17 14.39 -9.91
CA ASP A 104 -7.96 15.76 -9.43
C ASP A 104 -9.26 16.40 -8.92
N GLU A 105 -10.37 16.16 -9.60
CA GLU A 105 -11.67 16.75 -9.27
C GLU A 105 -12.31 16.08 -8.05
N PHE A 106 -12.10 14.78 -7.89
CA PHE A 106 -12.41 14.05 -6.66
C PHE A 106 -11.61 14.58 -5.48
N ARG A 107 -10.29 14.78 -5.66
CA ARG A 107 -9.40 15.28 -4.60
C ARG A 107 -9.77 16.71 -4.17
N ILE A 108 -10.14 17.57 -5.13
CA ILE A 108 -10.60 18.95 -4.86
C ILE A 108 -11.93 18.92 -4.09
N LYS A 109 -12.93 18.15 -4.54
CA LYS A 109 -14.25 18.07 -3.87
C LYS A 109 -14.16 17.42 -2.48
N MET A 110 -13.39 16.34 -2.33
CA MET A 110 -13.09 15.74 -1.02
C MET A 110 -12.33 16.70 -0.12
N GLY A 111 -11.38 17.47 -0.67
CA GLY A 111 -10.65 18.50 0.07
C GLY A 111 -11.52 19.68 0.51
N GLN A 112 -12.63 19.95 -0.19
CA GLN A 112 -13.61 20.98 0.19
C GLN A 112 -14.66 20.48 1.19
N ILE A 113 -14.94 19.17 1.23
CA ILE A 113 -15.82 18.53 2.24
C ILE A 113 -15.15 18.50 3.61
N LEU A 114 -13.82 18.44 3.64
CA LEU A 114 -13.06 18.58 4.87
C LEU A 114 -12.95 20.08 5.20
N PRO A 115 -13.42 20.54 6.38
CA PRO A 115 -13.28 21.94 6.76
C PRO A 115 -11.79 22.31 6.74
N SER A 116 -11.45 23.31 5.93
CA SER A 116 -10.07 23.78 5.81
C SER A 116 -9.59 24.22 7.18
N ILE A 117 -8.69 23.44 7.79
CA ILE A 117 -8.04 23.83 9.04
C ILE A 117 -7.27 25.12 8.75
N PRO A 118 -7.63 26.26 9.40
CA PRO A 118 -6.93 27.50 9.19
C PRO A 118 -5.48 27.30 9.61
N LYS A 119 -4.54 27.60 8.70
CA LYS A 119 -3.11 27.60 9.02
C LYS A 119 -2.86 28.68 10.05
N ASN A 120 -2.29 28.27 11.19
CA ASN A 120 -1.92 29.15 12.28
C ASN A 120 -0.68 29.96 11.86
N ASN A 121 -0.86 31.24 11.55
CA ASN A 121 0.22 32.20 11.33
C ASN A 121 0.02 33.36 12.31
N PRO A 122 0.86 33.54 13.35
CA PRO A 122 2.14 32.88 13.60
C PRO A 122 2.00 31.47 14.24
N PRO A 123 2.98 30.57 14.02
CA PRO A 123 2.96 29.19 14.51
C PRO A 123 3.02 29.16 16.03
N GLN A 124 1.89 28.89 16.65
CA GLN A 124 1.75 28.82 18.11
C GLN A 124 1.59 27.35 18.56
N GLY A 125 2.64 26.55 18.31
CA GLY A 125 3.04 25.45 19.20
C GLY A 125 2.68 23.99 18.85
N ARG A 126 3.70 23.14 19.05
CA ARG A 126 3.73 21.70 19.41
C ARG A 126 3.46 20.58 18.39
N THR A 127 2.91 20.84 17.21
CA THR A 127 2.75 19.78 16.17
C THR A 127 3.27 20.15 14.79
N GLU A 128 3.91 21.31 14.64
CA GLU A 128 4.36 21.86 13.35
C GLU A 128 5.88 21.73 13.20
N PHE A 129 6.41 20.53 13.43
CA PHE A 129 7.80 20.26 13.06
C PHE A 129 7.94 20.37 11.55
N SER A 130 8.89 21.17 11.07
CA SER A 130 9.10 21.41 9.63
C SER A 130 9.58 20.15 8.89
N GLY A 131 9.97 19.10 9.63
CA GLY A 131 10.28 17.77 9.11
C GLY A 131 10.98 16.89 10.14
N MET A 132 11.43 15.71 9.70
CA MET A 132 12.19 14.78 10.55
C MET A 132 13.50 15.38 11.06
N ASN A 133 14.14 16.27 10.30
CA ASN A 133 15.34 16.97 10.78
C ASN A 133 15.03 17.88 11.96
N ASP A 134 13.93 18.63 11.91
CA ASP A 134 13.49 19.52 12.99
C ASP A 134 13.06 18.72 14.26
N LEU A 135 12.46 17.54 14.05
CA LEU A 135 12.20 16.58 15.14
C LEU A 135 13.48 16.04 15.78
N LEU A 136 14.49 15.69 14.96
CA LEU A 136 15.75 15.15 15.44
C LEU A 136 16.58 16.23 16.15
N GLU A 137 16.58 17.46 15.62
CA GLU A 137 17.21 18.63 16.23
C GLU A 137 16.62 18.90 17.62
N TYR A 138 15.29 18.93 17.74
CA TYR A 138 14.60 19.10 19.02
C TYR A 138 14.92 17.97 20.02
N LEU A 139 14.98 16.72 19.55
CA LEU A 139 15.33 15.58 20.39
C LEU A 139 16.80 15.59 20.80
N SER A 140 17.70 16.10 19.96
CA SER A 140 19.11 16.30 20.32
C SER A 140 19.28 17.42 21.33
N GLU A 141 18.56 18.54 21.19
CA GLU A 141 18.63 19.66 22.12
C GLU A 141 18.03 19.32 23.50
N LYS A 142 17.01 18.45 23.54
CA LYS A 142 16.51 17.88 24.82
C LYS A 142 17.44 16.83 25.44
N LYS A 143 18.32 16.22 24.66
CA LYS A 143 19.25 15.17 25.13
C LYS A 143 20.59 15.70 25.60
N GLU A 144 20.87 16.99 25.50
CA GLU A 144 21.97 17.58 26.27
C GLU A 144 21.54 17.71 27.73
N PRO A 145 22.05 16.87 28.66
CA PRO A 145 21.96 17.22 30.06
C PRO A 145 22.76 18.52 30.21
N LYS A 146 22.12 19.55 30.78
CA LYS A 146 22.84 20.65 31.43
C LYS A 146 23.66 20.05 32.56
N ASP A 147 24.80 19.48 32.22
CA ASP A 147 25.88 19.23 33.17
C ASP A 147 26.63 20.54 33.35
N LYS A 148 26.03 21.39 34.18
CA LYS A 148 26.69 22.51 34.82
C LYS A 148 26.61 22.26 36.32
N ARG A 149 27.55 21.49 36.85
CA ARG A 149 28.25 21.81 38.09
C ARG A 149 29.57 21.07 38.23
#